data_AF-A0A0F9J879-F1
#
_entry.id   AF-A0A0F9J879-F1
#
_cell.length_a   1.000
_cell.length_b   1.000
_cell.length_c   1.000
_cell.angle_alpha   90.00
_cell.angle_beta   90.00
_cell.angle_gamma   90.00
#
_symmetry.space_group_name_H-M   'P 1'
#
loop_
_entity.id
_entity.type
_entity.pdbx_description
1 polymer ?
#
loop_
_entity_poly.entity_id
_entity_poly.type
_entity_poly.pdbx_seq_one_letter_code
_entity_poly.pdbx_strand_id
1 'polypeptide(L)'
;MATPVTDENVKFDGSLTPSIVVETITQGFQKADFNGAALGANPTGLANDATVFTATVLVDDLPFASAGVENAIAITGSTAQTFTTLIAQLNTDLTGATATIEPDGNIMIESDATGAPIVNSSILISDGDLFSSLTGFDGFEAPHGVGTDLFVVSHLPSQLDLDRFCTLINTYGGSLPLSPSAGVQTVNVGGAITGANSTGLANDATVYVMDVKVDGVVNPVSIIGSAAQTYTNLVTEIDADLTGATSSVSTGDLVITSSATPTFVSEDSSINIVDGVDSDISSTLPLLRNLTDFVGLQDPILGIFNFRDALQKNTTFARGLLDTSFSVVYGGVERFAGLKPAKIFAGSIPNTLTYFDGAVFRLLFDDSAA
;
A
#
# COMPACT_ATOMS: atom_id res chain seq x y z
N MET A 1 -4.01 -22.14 56.55
CA MET A 1 -4.12 -20.67 56.43
C MET A 1 -3.18 -20.25 55.31
N ALA A 2 -3.73 -19.98 54.14
CA ALA A 2 -2.97 -19.44 53.00
C ALA A 2 -3.14 -17.92 53.01
N THR A 3 -2.02 -17.20 52.99
CA THR A 3 -1.96 -15.75 52.89
C THR A 3 -2.35 -15.34 51.46
N PRO A 4 -3.31 -14.42 51.26
CA PRO A 4 -3.57 -13.89 49.93
C PRO A 4 -2.41 -13.01 49.51
N VAL A 5 -1.87 -13.26 48.32
CA VAL A 5 -0.97 -12.33 47.64
C VAL A 5 -1.86 -11.22 47.05
N THR A 6 -1.77 -10.02 47.59
CA THR A 6 -2.33 -8.82 46.95
C THR A 6 -1.43 -8.47 45.79
N ASP A 7 -1.96 -8.64 44.59
CA ASP A 7 -1.30 -8.25 43.34
C ASP A 7 -0.99 -6.76 43.39
N GLU A 8 0.30 -6.46 43.25
CA GLU A 8 0.86 -5.13 43.42
C GLU A 8 0.57 -4.30 42.16
N ASN A 9 -0.51 -3.52 42.24
CA ASN A 9 -0.58 -2.15 41.73
C ASN A 9 0.29 -1.84 40.48
N VAL A 10 -0.23 -2.12 39.29
CA VAL A 10 0.08 -1.27 38.13
C VAL A 10 -0.59 0.08 38.39
N LYS A 11 0.14 1.01 39.03
CA LYS A 11 -0.30 2.40 39.18
C LYS A 11 -0.15 3.11 37.84
N PHE A 12 -1.26 3.30 37.16
CA PHE A 12 -1.38 4.37 36.16
C PHE A 12 -1.24 5.69 36.92
N ASP A 13 -0.20 6.47 36.64
CA ASP A 13 0.18 7.68 37.39
C ASP A 13 -0.76 8.89 37.17
N GLY A 14 -1.88 8.70 36.46
CA GLY A 14 -2.84 9.76 36.17
C GLY A 14 -2.32 10.83 35.20
N SER A 15 -1.11 10.68 34.66
CA SER A 15 -0.60 11.55 33.62
C SER A 15 -1.03 11.01 32.25
N LEU A 16 -2.23 11.39 31.82
CA LEU A 16 -2.73 11.17 30.45
C LEU A 16 -2.04 12.11 29.43
N THR A 17 -0.77 12.44 29.63
CA THR A 17 0.03 13.11 28.60
C THR A 17 0.59 12.03 27.69
N PRO A 18 0.07 11.85 26.46
CA PRO A 18 0.67 10.93 25.51
C PRO A 18 2.15 11.34 25.32
N SER A 19 3.06 10.48 25.77
CA SER A 19 4.48 10.64 25.49
C SER A 19 4.71 10.11 24.09
N ILE A 20 4.84 11.04 23.13
CA ILE A 20 5.34 10.70 21.80
C ILE A 20 6.83 10.47 21.97
N VAL A 21 7.24 9.21 22.03
CA VAL A 21 8.64 8.86 21.81
C VAL A 21 8.85 8.97 20.31
N VAL A 22 9.33 10.13 19.87
CA VAL A 22 9.94 10.23 18.54
C VAL A 22 11.22 9.44 18.63
N GLU A 23 11.23 8.22 18.10
CA GLU A 23 12.48 7.51 17.91
C GLU A 23 13.36 8.42 17.04
N THR A 24 14.57 8.68 17.54
CA THR A 24 15.55 9.46 16.78
C THR A 24 15.81 8.71 15.49
N ILE A 25 15.30 9.26 14.40
CA ILE A 25 15.51 8.71 13.07
C ILE A 25 17.02 8.81 12.78
N THR A 26 17.64 7.67 12.52
CA THR A 26 19.07 7.55 12.16
C THR A 26 19.30 8.11 10.75
N GLN A 27 20.49 8.61 10.43
CA GLN A 27 20.82 9.03 9.06
C GLN A 27 20.79 7.82 8.10
N GLY A 28 20.52 8.07 6.82
CA GLY A 28 20.63 7.05 5.79
C GLY A 28 22.10 6.78 5.46
N PHE A 29 22.47 5.52 5.27
CA PHE A 29 23.83 5.13 4.93
C PHE A 29 23.87 3.92 3.99
N GLN A 30 25.02 3.70 3.37
CA GLN A 30 25.34 2.43 2.71
C GLN A 30 26.80 2.06 3.00
N LYS A 31 27.05 0.76 3.15
CA LYS A 31 28.38 0.22 3.42
C LYS A 31 28.94 -0.54 2.22
N ALA A 32 30.22 -0.32 1.96
CA ALA A 32 31.05 -1.20 1.14
C ALA A 32 31.77 -2.18 2.08
N ASP A 33 31.51 -3.47 1.91
CA ASP A 33 32.08 -4.55 2.70
C ASP A 33 33.49 -4.89 2.21
N PHE A 34 34.46 -4.86 3.13
CA PHE A 34 35.86 -5.19 2.91
C PHE A 34 36.34 -6.39 3.74
N ASN A 35 35.44 -7.08 4.45
CA ASN A 35 35.78 -8.15 5.38
C ASN A 35 36.89 -7.74 6.39
N GLY A 36 36.91 -6.45 6.78
CA GLY A 36 37.91 -5.86 7.66
C GLY A 36 39.26 -5.48 7.04
N ALA A 37 39.38 -5.49 5.72
CA ALA A 37 40.62 -5.10 5.04
C ALA A 37 40.87 -3.58 5.01
N ALA A 38 39.82 -2.74 5.05
CA ALA A 38 39.95 -1.30 4.93
C ALA A 38 40.32 -0.64 6.26
N LEU A 39 41.61 -0.67 6.63
CA LEU A 39 42.12 -0.04 7.85
C LEU A 39 43.20 1.01 7.53
N GLY A 40 42.85 2.28 7.63
CA GLY A 40 43.79 3.41 7.67
C GLY A 40 44.92 3.37 6.63
N ALA A 41 46.15 3.11 7.08
CA ALA A 41 47.35 3.10 6.24
C ALA A 41 47.51 1.86 5.34
N ASN A 42 46.59 0.90 5.40
CA ASN A 42 46.64 -0.28 4.54
C ASN A 42 46.59 0.12 3.06
N PRO A 43 47.34 -0.58 2.19
CA PRO A 43 47.27 -0.35 0.75
C PRO A 43 45.86 -0.60 0.22
N THR A 44 45.38 0.28 -0.66
CA THR A 44 44.08 0.10 -1.34
C THR A 44 44.13 -0.95 -2.44
N GLY A 45 45.31 -1.21 -3.00
CA GLY A 45 45.48 -2.09 -4.17
C GLY A 45 45.26 -1.39 -5.52
N LEU A 46 44.91 -0.09 -5.53
CA LEU A 46 44.84 0.68 -6.77
C LEU A 46 46.22 0.80 -7.42
N ALA A 47 46.25 0.76 -8.76
CA ALA A 47 47.48 0.97 -9.51
C ALA A 47 48.09 2.33 -9.19
N ASN A 48 49.39 2.36 -8.88
CA ASN A 48 50.12 3.61 -8.59
C ASN A 48 50.52 4.33 -9.89
N ASP A 49 49.53 4.72 -10.68
CA ASP A 49 49.69 5.44 -11.93
C ASP A 49 48.61 6.51 -12.11
N ALA A 50 48.42 6.98 -13.35
CA ALA A 50 47.46 8.02 -13.70
C ALA A 50 46.06 7.48 -14.05
N THR A 51 45.79 6.19 -13.84
CA THR A 51 44.47 5.60 -14.06
C THR A 51 43.47 6.25 -13.11
N VAL A 52 42.31 6.66 -13.64
CA VAL A 52 41.22 7.25 -12.85
C VAL A 52 40.16 6.19 -12.65
N PHE A 53 39.82 5.94 -11.40
CA PHE A 53 38.78 5.01 -10.97
C PHE A 53 37.52 5.80 -10.56
N THR A 54 36.35 5.26 -10.86
CA THR A 54 35.08 5.99 -10.83
C THR A 54 33.98 5.26 -10.06
N ALA A 55 33.11 6.02 -9.42
CA ALA A 55 31.85 5.59 -8.83
C ALA A 55 30.87 6.77 -8.83
N THR A 56 29.60 6.49 -8.53
CA THR A 56 28.57 7.51 -8.33
C THR A 56 27.90 7.27 -6.99
N VAL A 57 27.70 8.34 -6.20
CA VAL A 57 26.98 8.29 -4.93
C VAL A 57 25.79 9.22 -4.98
N LEU A 58 24.60 8.64 -4.92
CA LEU A 58 23.34 9.36 -4.89
C LEU A 58 22.90 9.55 -3.43
N VAL A 59 22.79 10.81 -3.03
CA VAL A 59 22.48 11.23 -1.65
C VAL A 59 21.06 11.76 -1.57
N ASP A 60 20.28 11.20 -0.64
CA ASP A 60 18.90 11.58 -0.31
C ASP A 60 17.97 11.64 -1.55
N ASP A 61 17.95 10.57 -2.36
CA ASP A 61 17.07 10.49 -3.52
C ASP A 61 15.63 10.21 -3.13
N LEU A 62 14.82 11.26 -3.19
CA LEU A 62 13.43 11.18 -2.77
C LEU A 62 12.54 10.95 -3.98
N PRO A 63 11.71 9.90 -3.97
CA PRO A 63 10.66 9.78 -4.98
C PRO A 63 9.62 10.91 -4.92
N PHE A 64 9.62 11.75 -3.86
CA PHE A 64 8.50 12.68 -3.58
C PHE A 64 8.84 14.13 -3.23
N ALA A 65 10.10 14.56 -3.05
CA ALA A 65 10.35 15.95 -2.63
C ALA A 65 11.53 16.70 -3.29
N SER A 66 12.49 16.01 -3.88
CA SER A 66 13.53 16.57 -4.76
C SER A 66 14.39 15.41 -5.23
N ALA A 67 14.85 15.43 -6.48
CA ALA A 67 15.86 14.46 -6.93
C ALA A 67 17.08 14.56 -6.00
N GLY A 68 17.63 13.40 -5.61
CA GLY A 68 18.83 13.35 -4.77
C GLY A 68 20.02 14.10 -5.40
N VAL A 69 21.03 14.38 -4.58
CA VAL A 69 22.30 14.93 -5.08
C VAL A 69 23.17 13.78 -5.57
N GLU A 70 23.39 13.72 -6.88
CA GLU A 70 24.32 12.77 -7.48
C GLU A 70 25.75 13.33 -7.38
N ASN A 71 26.64 12.57 -6.74
CA ASN A 71 28.06 12.90 -6.60
C ASN A 71 28.87 11.95 -7.49
N ALA A 72 29.53 12.49 -8.51
CA ALA A 72 30.48 11.74 -9.33
C ALA A 72 31.83 11.66 -8.62
N ILE A 73 32.30 10.44 -8.37
CA ILE A 73 33.57 10.17 -7.72
C ILE A 73 34.61 9.85 -8.79
N ALA A 74 35.77 10.51 -8.74
CA ALA A 74 36.85 10.29 -9.71
C ALA A 74 38.23 10.35 -9.05
N ILE A 75 38.80 9.18 -8.76
CA ILE A 75 40.02 9.06 -7.95
C ILE A 75 41.17 8.54 -8.81
N THR A 76 42.25 9.31 -8.89
CA THR A 76 43.48 8.86 -9.57
C THR A 76 44.20 7.84 -8.70
N GLY A 77 44.56 6.67 -9.24
CA GLY A 77 45.15 5.56 -8.49
C GLY A 77 46.35 5.99 -7.64
N SER A 78 47.29 6.77 -8.21
CA SER A 78 48.45 7.28 -7.48
C SER A 78 48.15 8.24 -6.30
N THR A 79 46.94 8.83 -6.20
CA THR A 79 46.58 9.74 -5.09
C THR A 79 45.93 9.01 -3.91
N ALA A 80 45.36 7.81 -4.12
CA ALA A 80 44.61 7.03 -3.13
C ALA A 80 45.28 5.68 -2.81
N GLN A 81 46.59 5.69 -2.55
CA GLN A 81 47.37 4.46 -2.29
C GLN A 81 47.13 3.84 -0.90
N THR A 82 46.46 4.55 0.01
CA THR A 82 46.05 4.04 1.34
C THR A 82 44.58 4.32 1.60
N PHE A 83 43.92 3.54 2.45
CA PHE A 83 42.51 3.80 2.78
C PHE A 83 42.30 5.17 3.43
N THR A 84 43.25 5.69 4.22
CA THR A 84 43.20 7.07 4.74
C THR A 84 43.17 8.11 3.61
N THR A 85 44.02 7.96 2.59
CA THR A 85 44.02 8.92 1.46
C THR A 85 42.81 8.73 0.55
N LEU A 86 42.31 7.50 0.40
CA LEU A 86 41.06 7.20 -0.30
C LEU A 86 39.86 7.91 0.35
N ILE A 87 39.67 7.78 1.67
CA ILE A 87 38.59 8.46 2.39
C ILE A 87 38.68 9.98 2.26
N ALA A 88 39.90 10.54 2.27
CA ALA A 88 40.08 11.97 2.04
C ALA A 88 39.67 12.40 0.62
N GLN A 89 39.94 11.58 -0.39
CA GLN A 89 39.49 11.84 -1.77
C GLN A 89 37.96 11.69 -1.89
N LEU A 90 37.37 10.63 -1.32
CA LEU A 90 35.91 10.45 -1.31
C LEU A 90 35.20 11.65 -0.68
N ASN A 91 35.64 12.10 0.50
CA ASN A 91 35.08 13.28 1.16
C ASN A 91 35.35 14.61 0.42
N THR A 92 36.29 14.65 -0.53
CA THR A 92 36.48 15.82 -1.41
C THR A 92 35.42 15.86 -2.51
N ASP A 93 35.01 14.68 -3.00
CA ASP A 93 34.04 14.55 -4.09
C ASP A 93 32.58 14.48 -3.60
N LEU A 94 32.35 14.13 -2.34
CA LEU A 94 31.02 14.05 -1.73
C LEU A 94 30.50 15.43 -1.28
N THR A 95 29.24 15.71 -1.61
CA THR A 95 28.44 16.83 -1.08
C THR A 95 27.18 16.30 -0.42
N GLY A 96 26.95 16.67 0.85
CA GLY A 96 25.78 16.26 1.62
C GLY A 96 25.87 14.86 2.23
N ALA A 97 27.05 14.24 2.19
CA ALA A 97 27.34 12.96 2.82
C ALA A 97 28.81 12.91 3.25
N THR A 98 29.11 12.06 4.23
CA THR A 98 30.46 11.82 4.76
C THR A 98 30.82 10.34 4.62
N ALA A 99 32.03 10.07 4.14
CA ALA A 99 32.65 8.74 4.12
C ALA A 99 33.55 8.51 5.33
N THR A 100 33.38 7.37 6.01
CA THR A 100 34.17 6.93 7.16
C THR A 100 34.65 5.48 6.99
N ILE A 101 35.64 5.09 7.80
CA ILE A 101 36.00 3.68 8.01
C ILE A 101 35.42 3.27 9.36
N GLU A 102 34.56 2.27 9.35
CA GLU A 102 33.94 1.70 10.54
C GLU A 102 34.94 0.84 11.34
N PRO A 103 34.69 0.58 12.64
CA PRO A 103 35.57 -0.24 13.46
C PRO A 103 35.76 -1.67 12.96
N ASP A 104 34.83 -2.18 12.15
CA ASP A 104 34.90 -3.49 11.49
C ASP A 104 35.75 -3.47 10.21
N GLY A 105 36.25 -2.31 9.79
CA GLY A 105 37.07 -2.12 8.60
C GLY A 105 36.27 -2.06 7.30
N ASN A 106 34.99 -1.69 7.36
CA ASN A 106 34.17 -1.36 6.19
C ASN A 106 34.17 0.15 5.90
N ILE A 107 33.90 0.54 4.65
CA ILE A 107 33.70 1.96 4.32
C ILE A 107 32.20 2.24 4.39
N MET A 108 31.80 3.19 5.22
CA MET A 108 30.43 3.68 5.31
C MET A 108 30.34 5.06 4.67
N ILE A 109 29.33 5.29 3.84
CA ILE A 109 28.95 6.63 3.40
C ILE A 109 27.58 6.92 4.00
N GLU A 110 27.49 8.00 4.78
CA GLU A 110 26.32 8.42 5.56
C GLU A 110 25.90 9.83 5.13
N SER A 111 24.60 10.10 5.02
CA SER A 111 24.09 11.44 4.68
C SER A 111 24.32 12.45 5.81
N ASP A 112 24.74 13.66 5.45
CA ASP A 112 24.92 14.78 6.38
C ASP A 112 23.58 15.41 6.80
N ALA A 113 22.44 14.94 6.26
CA ALA A 113 21.13 15.43 6.62
C ALA A 113 20.94 15.34 8.15
N THR A 114 20.79 16.50 8.79
CA THR A 114 20.57 16.62 10.24
C THR A 114 19.27 17.39 10.48
N GLY A 115 18.49 16.96 11.46
CA GLY A 115 17.26 17.65 11.90
C GLY A 115 15.96 16.94 11.52
N ALA A 116 15.13 16.68 12.53
CA ALA A 116 13.82 16.06 12.33
C ALA A 116 12.84 17.00 11.58
N PRO A 117 11.97 16.47 10.70
CA PRO A 117 11.87 15.07 10.32
C PRO A 117 12.81 14.71 9.15
N ILE A 118 13.85 13.90 9.39
CA ILE A 118 14.66 13.25 8.36
C ILE A 118 13.87 12.03 7.89
N VAL A 119 12.70 12.23 7.27
CA VAL A 119 11.83 11.11 6.87
C VAL A 119 12.38 10.29 5.70
N ASN A 120 13.60 10.60 5.23
CA ASN A 120 13.91 10.44 3.83
C ASN A 120 15.42 10.35 3.52
N SER A 121 16.29 10.12 4.51
CA SER A 121 17.72 10.04 4.19
C SER A 121 18.09 8.67 3.61
N SER A 122 18.86 8.66 2.51
CA SER A 122 19.31 7.45 1.82
C SER A 122 20.64 7.67 1.12
N ILE A 123 21.47 6.64 1.07
CA ILE A 123 22.69 6.62 0.27
C ILE A 123 22.61 5.45 -0.70
N LEU A 124 22.86 5.71 -1.98
CA LEU A 124 22.98 4.67 -3.00
C LEU A 124 24.30 4.83 -3.76
N ILE A 125 25.14 3.80 -3.70
CA ILE A 125 26.45 3.74 -4.35
C ILE A 125 26.32 2.89 -5.61
N SER A 126 26.79 3.43 -6.73
CA SER A 126 26.97 2.72 -8.00
C SER A 126 28.47 2.68 -8.32
N ASP A 127 29.06 1.49 -8.35
CA ASP A 127 30.46 1.33 -8.69
C ASP A 127 30.67 1.35 -10.21
N GLY A 128 31.61 2.17 -10.69
CA GLY A 128 32.10 2.11 -12.06
C GLY A 128 33.23 1.10 -12.18
N ASP A 129 34.31 1.38 -11.43
CA ASP A 129 35.48 0.51 -11.27
C ASP A 129 36.30 0.85 -10.02
N LEU A 130 35.83 1.77 -9.16
CA LEU A 130 36.56 2.19 -7.96
C LEU A 130 36.55 1.11 -6.89
N PHE A 131 35.38 0.74 -6.36
CA PHE A 131 35.28 -0.17 -5.21
C PHE A 131 35.70 -1.59 -5.58
N SER A 132 35.29 -2.08 -6.74
CA SER A 132 35.69 -3.41 -7.26
C SER A 132 37.19 -3.54 -7.55
N SER A 133 37.93 -2.43 -7.70
CA SER A 133 39.40 -2.44 -7.84
C SER A 133 40.15 -2.40 -6.50
N LEU A 134 39.45 -2.19 -5.39
CA LEU A 134 40.06 -2.15 -4.07
C LEU A 134 40.29 -3.55 -3.52
N THR A 135 41.43 -3.75 -2.86
CA THR A 135 41.75 -5.02 -2.21
C THR A 135 40.80 -5.30 -1.06
N GLY A 136 40.16 -6.47 -1.09
CA GLY A 136 39.28 -6.95 -0.03
C GLY A 136 37.82 -6.60 -0.21
N PHE A 137 37.44 -5.82 -1.22
CA PHE A 137 36.04 -5.52 -1.51
C PHE A 137 35.24 -6.80 -1.84
N ASP A 138 34.12 -7.00 -1.13
CA ASP A 138 33.24 -8.17 -1.26
C ASP A 138 31.87 -7.80 -1.85
N GLY A 139 31.42 -6.57 -1.61
CA GLY A 139 30.18 -6.05 -2.18
C GLY A 139 29.66 -4.83 -1.43
N PHE A 140 28.51 -4.32 -1.85
CA PHE A 140 27.76 -3.34 -1.08
C PHE A 140 26.69 -4.04 -0.24
N GLU A 141 26.54 -3.59 1.00
CA GLU A 141 25.34 -3.90 1.78
C GLU A 141 24.13 -3.19 1.17
N ALA A 142 22.92 -3.69 1.47
CA ALA A 142 21.70 -3.03 1.05
C ALA A 142 21.69 -1.59 1.60
N PRO A 143 21.23 -0.58 0.84
CA PRO A 143 21.05 0.77 1.36
C PRO A 143 20.23 0.74 2.65
N HIS A 144 20.80 1.27 3.73
CA HIS A 144 20.07 1.54 4.95
C HIS A 144 19.46 2.92 4.79
N GLY A 145 18.30 2.98 4.14
CA GLY A 145 17.43 4.13 4.30
C GLY A 145 16.95 4.20 5.74
N VAL A 146 16.49 5.38 6.17
CA VAL A 146 15.48 5.40 7.23
C VAL A 146 14.37 4.51 6.74
N GLY A 147 14.24 3.32 7.34
CA GLY A 147 13.15 2.44 7.01
C GLY A 147 11.89 3.30 7.05
N THR A 148 10.96 3.07 6.14
CA THR A 148 9.57 3.44 6.38
C THR A 148 9.08 2.57 7.54
N ASP A 149 9.71 2.68 8.72
CA ASP A 149 9.18 2.16 9.95
C ASP A 149 7.95 3.01 10.19
N LEU A 150 6.91 2.43 9.61
CA LEU A 150 5.56 2.87 9.51
C LEU A 150 5.22 3.45 10.87
N PHE A 151 4.72 4.68 10.85
CA PHE A 151 4.09 5.28 11.99
C PHE A 151 2.91 4.37 12.40
N VAL A 152 3.19 3.36 13.23
CA VAL A 152 2.17 2.56 13.89
C VAL A 152 1.61 3.50 14.95
N VAL A 153 0.56 4.22 14.57
CA VAL A 153 -0.35 4.81 15.54
C VAL A 153 -1.05 3.66 16.24
N SER A 154 -0.37 3.04 17.20
CA SER A 154 -0.96 1.95 17.95
C SER A 154 -2.04 2.48 18.90
N HIS A 155 -2.03 3.76 19.27
CA HIS A 155 -3.09 4.39 20.07
C HIS A 155 -3.17 5.90 19.82
N LEU A 156 -4.21 6.37 19.14
CA LEU A 156 -4.67 7.76 19.29
C LEU A 156 -5.99 7.77 20.06
N PRO A 157 -6.00 8.14 21.35
CA PRO A 157 -7.20 8.62 21.99
C PRO A 157 -7.47 10.06 21.52
N SER A 158 -8.63 10.27 20.91
CA SER A 158 -9.27 11.55 20.56
C SER A 158 -8.72 12.38 19.37
N GLN A 159 -9.41 12.25 18.24
CA GLN A 159 -9.87 13.24 17.25
C GLN A 159 -8.96 14.31 16.61
N LEU A 160 -7.74 14.59 17.05
CA LEU A 160 -6.97 15.72 16.50
C LEU A 160 -6.07 15.42 15.29
N ASP A 161 -5.98 14.16 14.83
CA ASP A 161 -5.16 13.79 13.66
C ASP A 161 -5.97 13.39 12.41
N LEU A 162 -7.28 13.62 12.44
CA LEU A 162 -8.13 13.49 11.26
C LEU A 162 -8.01 14.72 10.35
N ASP A 163 -7.83 15.92 10.92
CA ASP A 163 -7.81 17.19 10.18
C ASP A 163 -6.55 17.37 9.31
N ARG A 164 -5.43 16.76 9.69
CA ARG A 164 -4.20 16.81 8.89
C ARG A 164 -4.22 15.83 7.73
N PHE A 165 -4.84 14.67 7.90
CA PHE A 165 -5.11 13.73 6.79
C PHE A 165 -6.07 14.35 5.76
N CYS A 166 -7.08 15.10 6.23
CA CYS A 166 -7.98 15.89 5.39
C CYS A 166 -7.27 17.03 4.63
N THR A 167 -6.17 17.58 5.17
CA THR A 167 -5.40 18.64 4.52
C THR A 167 -4.65 18.11 3.29
N LEU A 168 -4.13 16.88 3.34
CA LEU A 168 -3.44 16.23 2.21
C LEU A 168 -4.40 15.99 1.03
N ILE A 169 -5.67 15.67 1.30
CA ILE A 169 -6.72 15.53 0.27
C ILE A 169 -7.08 16.88 -0.37
N ASN A 170 -7.05 17.97 0.41
CA ASN A 170 -7.38 19.31 -0.07
C ASN A 170 -6.24 19.99 -0.86
N THR A 171 -4.97 19.69 -0.54
CA THR A 171 -3.81 20.30 -1.21
C THR A 171 -3.67 19.88 -2.68
N TYR A 172 -4.18 18.70 -3.07
CA TYR A 172 -4.15 18.23 -4.46
C TYR A 172 -5.35 18.70 -5.31
N GLY A 173 -6.20 19.59 -4.81
CA GLY A 173 -7.14 20.40 -5.61
C GLY A 173 -8.21 19.66 -6.40
N GLY A 174 -8.26 18.32 -6.35
CA GLY A 174 -9.27 17.49 -6.98
C GLY A 174 -9.96 16.68 -5.90
N SER A 175 -11.27 16.88 -5.76
CA SER A 175 -12.12 15.82 -5.23
C SER A 175 -11.76 14.56 -6.02
N LEU A 176 -11.06 13.62 -5.38
CA LEU A 176 -11.08 12.27 -5.88
C LEU A 176 -12.57 11.90 -5.86
N PRO A 177 -13.17 11.44 -6.98
CA PRO A 177 -14.55 10.99 -7.02
C PRO A 177 -14.65 9.65 -6.29
N LEU A 178 -14.34 9.67 -5.00
CA LEU A 178 -14.47 8.58 -4.08
C LEU A 178 -15.82 8.78 -3.45
N SER A 179 -16.86 8.35 -4.17
CA SER A 179 -18.13 8.11 -3.49
C SER A 179 -17.94 6.80 -2.74
N PRO A 180 -17.86 6.82 -1.41
CA PRO A 180 -17.83 5.57 -0.67
C PRO A 180 -19.09 4.75 -1.04
N SER A 181 -18.94 3.43 -1.18
CA SER A 181 -20.03 2.52 -1.55
C SER A 181 -20.63 1.89 -0.31
N ALA A 182 -21.96 1.78 -0.26
CA ALA A 182 -22.62 1.11 0.85
C ALA A 182 -22.12 -0.34 0.99
N GLY A 183 -22.17 -0.88 2.20
CA GLY A 183 -21.91 -2.29 2.49
C GLY A 183 -22.93 -3.18 1.78
N VAL A 184 -22.45 -4.29 1.22
CA VAL A 184 -23.27 -5.23 0.45
C VAL A 184 -22.97 -6.66 0.90
N GLN A 185 -24.03 -7.45 1.06
CA GLN A 185 -23.94 -8.90 1.18
C GLN A 185 -24.72 -9.54 0.04
N THR A 186 -24.04 -10.40 -0.70
CA THR A 186 -24.63 -11.18 -1.80
C THR A 186 -24.91 -12.60 -1.33
N VAL A 187 -26.12 -13.07 -1.59
CA VAL A 187 -26.56 -14.45 -1.40
C VAL A 187 -26.63 -15.09 -2.78
N ASN A 188 -25.74 -16.06 -3.02
CA ASN A 188 -25.73 -16.79 -4.28
C ASN A 188 -26.85 -17.82 -4.28
N VAL A 189 -27.80 -17.62 -5.19
CA VAL A 189 -28.97 -18.48 -5.37
C VAL A 189 -28.98 -19.12 -6.76
N GLY A 190 -27.80 -19.52 -7.24
CA GLY A 190 -27.68 -20.57 -8.26
C GLY A 190 -27.77 -20.11 -9.73
N GLY A 191 -27.83 -18.80 -10.01
CA GLY A 191 -27.78 -18.27 -11.37
C GLY A 191 -28.90 -17.27 -11.67
N ALA A 192 -29.25 -17.07 -12.96
CA ALA A 192 -30.10 -15.98 -13.46
C ALA A 192 -31.57 -16.00 -12.99
N ILE A 193 -31.80 -15.93 -11.68
CA ILE A 193 -33.11 -15.71 -11.11
C ILE A 193 -33.60 -14.31 -11.43
N THR A 194 -34.90 -14.21 -11.63
CA THR A 194 -35.67 -12.98 -11.72
C THR A 194 -36.70 -12.97 -10.60
N GLY A 195 -37.34 -11.84 -10.35
CA GLY A 195 -38.36 -11.73 -9.31
C GLY A 195 -39.53 -12.72 -9.44
N ALA A 196 -39.81 -13.23 -10.63
CA ALA A 196 -40.90 -14.19 -10.88
C ALA A 196 -40.54 -15.65 -10.60
N ASN A 197 -39.25 -15.98 -10.43
CA ASN A 197 -38.81 -17.34 -10.14
C ASN A 197 -39.32 -17.79 -8.76
N SER A 198 -39.62 -19.08 -8.65
CA SER A 198 -40.05 -19.67 -7.38
C SER A 198 -38.88 -19.75 -6.40
N THR A 199 -39.13 -19.53 -5.12
CA THR A 199 -38.13 -19.71 -4.04
C THR A 199 -37.96 -21.16 -3.62
N GLY A 200 -38.98 -21.99 -3.87
CA GLY A 200 -39.04 -23.37 -3.40
C GLY A 200 -39.41 -23.55 -1.92
N LEU A 201 -39.73 -22.47 -1.21
CA LEU A 201 -40.26 -22.56 0.15
C LEU A 201 -41.62 -23.27 0.15
N ALA A 202 -41.93 -24.01 1.22
CA ALA A 202 -43.21 -24.70 1.35
C ALA A 202 -44.38 -23.71 1.32
N ASN A 203 -45.39 -23.96 0.51
CA ASN A 203 -46.58 -23.11 0.40
C ASN A 203 -47.58 -23.39 1.53
N ASP A 204 -47.15 -23.18 2.77
CA ASP A 204 -47.93 -23.40 3.98
C ASP A 204 -47.62 -22.35 5.06
N ALA A 205 -47.93 -22.66 6.32
CA ALA A 205 -47.73 -21.78 7.47
C ALA A 205 -46.35 -21.94 8.14
N THR A 206 -45.41 -22.67 7.54
CA THR A 206 -44.04 -22.81 8.06
C THR A 206 -43.34 -21.45 8.07
N VAL A 207 -42.64 -21.15 9.17
CA VAL A 207 -41.90 -19.90 9.35
C VAL A 207 -40.42 -20.14 9.08
N TYR A 208 -39.82 -19.28 8.27
CA TYR A 208 -38.41 -19.30 7.90
C TYR A 208 -37.70 -18.07 8.48
N VAL A 209 -36.53 -18.25 9.08
CA VAL A 209 -35.84 -17.20 9.83
C VAL A 209 -34.39 -17.00 9.40
N MET A 210 -33.92 -15.76 9.46
CA MET A 210 -32.50 -15.39 9.39
C MET A 210 -32.27 -14.10 10.20
N ASP A 211 -31.03 -13.86 10.62
CA ASP A 211 -30.63 -12.58 11.21
C ASP A 211 -29.78 -11.79 10.21
N VAL A 212 -30.13 -10.52 10.00
CA VAL A 212 -29.33 -9.60 9.17
C VAL A 212 -28.78 -8.48 10.03
N LYS A 213 -27.47 -8.49 10.27
CA LYS A 213 -26.78 -7.40 10.95
C LYS A 213 -26.48 -6.29 9.94
N VAL A 214 -27.20 -5.18 10.05
CA VAL A 214 -27.06 -3.96 9.26
C VAL A 214 -26.37 -2.92 10.12
N ASP A 215 -25.16 -2.52 9.74
CA ASP A 215 -24.45 -1.39 10.35
C ASP A 215 -24.31 -1.55 11.87
N GLY A 216 -24.02 -2.78 12.31
CA GLY A 216 -23.92 -3.11 13.73
C GLY A 216 -25.22 -3.59 14.39
N VAL A 217 -26.38 -3.31 13.80
CA VAL A 217 -27.72 -3.59 14.37
C VAL A 217 -28.29 -4.88 13.78
N VAL A 218 -28.71 -5.82 14.63
CA VAL A 218 -29.33 -7.08 14.19
C VAL A 218 -30.82 -6.86 13.88
N ASN A 219 -31.22 -7.22 12.67
CA ASN A 219 -32.61 -7.23 12.19
C ASN A 219 -33.04 -8.70 12.03
N PRO A 220 -33.86 -9.24 12.94
CA PRO A 220 -34.41 -10.58 12.77
C PRO A 220 -35.46 -10.57 11.64
N VAL A 221 -35.31 -11.49 10.68
CA VAL A 221 -36.22 -11.66 9.55
C VAL A 221 -37.02 -12.95 9.74
N SER A 222 -38.34 -12.87 9.60
CA SER A 222 -39.27 -13.98 9.86
C SER A 222 -40.38 -14.07 8.79
N ILE A 223 -40.26 -15.05 7.90
CA ILE A 223 -41.08 -15.15 6.69
C ILE A 223 -41.96 -16.38 6.72
N ILE A 224 -43.26 -16.22 6.45
CA ILE A 224 -44.17 -17.36 6.27
C ILE A 224 -43.99 -17.91 4.84
N GLY A 225 -43.81 -19.23 4.71
CA GLY A 225 -43.53 -19.89 3.43
C GLY A 225 -44.53 -19.52 2.32
N SER A 226 -45.83 -19.56 2.60
CA SER A 226 -46.88 -19.16 1.66
C SER A 226 -46.85 -17.68 1.22
N ALA A 227 -46.21 -16.79 1.98
CA ALA A 227 -46.06 -15.38 1.60
C ALA A 227 -44.94 -15.19 0.55
N ALA A 228 -43.83 -15.93 0.67
CA ALA A 228 -42.62 -15.75 -0.14
C ALA A 228 -42.42 -16.81 -1.24
N GLN A 229 -43.47 -17.08 -2.02
CA GLN A 229 -43.43 -18.11 -3.08
C GLN A 229 -42.61 -17.72 -4.32
N THR A 230 -42.33 -16.43 -4.51
CA THR A 230 -41.48 -15.88 -5.57
C THR A 230 -40.39 -14.99 -4.99
N TYR A 231 -39.29 -14.76 -5.72
CA TYR A 231 -38.21 -13.88 -5.24
C TYR A 231 -38.66 -12.41 -5.06
N THR A 232 -39.64 -11.92 -5.85
CA THR A 232 -40.26 -10.60 -5.61
C THR A 232 -40.97 -10.56 -4.26
N ASN A 233 -41.74 -11.60 -3.93
CA ASN A 233 -42.40 -11.65 -2.63
C ASN A 233 -41.38 -11.81 -1.51
N LEU A 234 -40.35 -12.65 -1.70
CA LEU A 234 -39.27 -12.83 -0.73
C LEU A 234 -38.56 -11.51 -0.41
N VAL A 235 -38.16 -10.75 -1.42
CA VAL A 235 -37.55 -9.41 -1.25
C VAL A 235 -38.50 -8.47 -0.49
N THR A 236 -39.79 -8.50 -0.80
CA THR A 236 -40.80 -7.67 -0.12
C THR A 236 -40.91 -8.02 1.38
N GLU A 237 -40.92 -9.31 1.72
CA GLU A 237 -40.99 -9.77 3.11
C GLU A 237 -39.68 -9.48 3.86
N ILE A 238 -38.51 -9.64 3.21
CA ILE A 238 -37.21 -9.26 3.79
C ILE A 238 -37.20 -7.76 4.10
N ASP A 239 -37.56 -6.92 3.13
CA ASP A 239 -37.55 -5.46 3.29
C ASP A 239 -38.54 -4.96 4.35
N ALA A 240 -39.61 -5.72 4.63
CA ALA A 240 -40.54 -5.39 5.72
C ALA A 240 -39.90 -5.53 7.11
N ASP A 241 -38.91 -6.41 7.25
CA ASP A 241 -38.20 -6.69 8.50
C ASP A 241 -36.85 -5.95 8.61
N LEU A 242 -36.32 -5.39 7.52
CA LEU A 242 -35.06 -4.65 7.53
C LEU A 242 -35.26 -3.17 7.92
N THR A 243 -34.43 -2.69 8.85
CA THR A 243 -34.21 -1.26 9.09
C THR A 243 -32.79 -0.88 8.67
N GLY A 244 -32.67 0.17 7.86
CA GLY A 244 -31.36 0.70 7.44
C GLY A 244 -30.71 -0.04 6.25
N ALA A 245 -31.41 -0.96 5.60
CA ALA A 245 -30.95 -1.66 4.40
C ALA A 245 -32.11 -1.91 3.43
N THR A 246 -31.78 -2.25 2.18
CA THR A 246 -32.74 -2.71 1.17
C THR A 246 -32.25 -3.99 0.52
N SER A 247 -33.16 -4.85 0.09
CA SER A 247 -32.86 -6.09 -0.63
C SER A 247 -33.34 -6.01 -2.09
N SER A 248 -32.69 -6.77 -2.97
CA SER A 248 -33.04 -6.84 -4.39
C SER A 248 -32.54 -8.12 -5.02
N VAL A 249 -33.07 -8.46 -6.19
CA VAL A 249 -32.46 -9.47 -7.06
C VAL A 249 -31.64 -8.75 -8.12
N SER A 250 -30.33 -8.96 -8.11
CA SER A 250 -29.40 -8.37 -9.07
C SER A 250 -28.51 -9.45 -9.68
N THR A 251 -28.43 -9.47 -11.01
CA THR A 251 -27.58 -10.42 -11.76
C THR A 251 -27.78 -11.90 -11.42
N GLY A 252 -28.95 -12.27 -10.87
CA GLY A 252 -29.23 -13.65 -10.44
C GLY A 252 -28.90 -13.95 -8.98
N ASP A 253 -28.53 -12.95 -8.19
CA ASP A 253 -28.29 -13.11 -6.76
C ASP A 253 -29.26 -12.25 -5.95
N LEU A 254 -29.54 -12.68 -4.71
CA LEU A 254 -30.22 -11.84 -3.72
C LEU A 254 -29.15 -10.96 -3.06
N VAL A 255 -29.33 -9.65 -3.15
CA VAL A 255 -28.37 -8.64 -2.69
C VAL A 255 -29.03 -7.78 -1.63
N ILE A 256 -28.41 -7.70 -0.45
CA ILE A 256 -28.81 -6.76 0.62
C ILE A 256 -27.76 -5.65 0.70
N THR A 257 -28.22 -4.40 0.64
CA THR A 257 -27.38 -3.19 0.61
C THR A 257 -27.73 -2.29 1.77
N SER A 258 -26.72 -1.87 2.54
CA SER A 258 -26.88 -0.86 3.59
C SER A 258 -27.37 0.45 2.97
N SER A 259 -28.28 1.14 3.67
CA SER A 259 -28.75 2.48 3.31
C SER A 259 -27.90 3.57 3.95
N ALA A 260 -26.97 3.23 4.84
CA ALA A 260 -26.06 4.21 5.41
C ALA A 260 -25.24 4.85 4.29
N THR A 261 -25.09 6.17 4.36
CA THR A 261 -24.09 6.85 3.53
C THR A 261 -22.74 6.53 4.16
N PRO A 262 -21.89 5.72 3.51
CA PRO A 262 -20.64 5.31 4.11
C PRO A 262 -19.78 6.55 4.38
N THR A 263 -19.25 6.64 5.60
CA THR A 263 -18.29 7.69 5.95
C THR A 263 -16.89 7.10 5.98
N PHE A 264 -15.87 7.92 5.75
CA PHE A 264 -14.49 7.48 5.58
C PHE A 264 -13.86 6.77 6.79
N VAL A 265 -14.50 6.81 7.95
CA VAL A 265 -13.86 6.52 9.23
C VAL A 265 -14.57 5.48 10.08
N SER A 266 -15.56 4.79 9.53
CA SER A 266 -16.30 3.82 10.33
C SER A 266 -16.76 2.62 9.51
N GLU A 267 -16.76 1.46 10.16
CA GLU A 267 -17.39 0.21 9.71
C GLU A 267 -18.93 0.33 9.66
N ASP A 268 -19.47 1.55 9.72
CA ASP A 268 -20.89 1.88 9.84
C ASP A 268 -21.70 1.52 8.58
N SER A 269 -21.06 1.02 7.51
CA SER A 269 -21.77 0.46 6.37
C SER A 269 -21.34 -0.98 6.13
N SER A 270 -22.05 -1.92 6.77
CA SER A 270 -21.78 -3.35 6.69
C SER A 270 -23.07 -4.17 6.74
N ILE A 271 -23.12 -5.23 5.94
CA ILE A 271 -24.19 -6.23 5.99
C ILE A 271 -23.53 -7.56 6.33
N ASN A 272 -24.07 -8.25 7.33
CA ASN A 272 -23.68 -9.62 7.66
C ASN A 272 -24.95 -10.45 7.89
N ILE A 273 -25.05 -11.60 7.23
CA ILE A 273 -26.21 -12.48 7.30
C ILE A 273 -25.85 -13.75 8.06
N VAL A 274 -26.69 -14.11 9.03
CA VAL A 274 -26.66 -15.39 9.71
C VAL A 274 -27.94 -16.14 9.37
N ASP A 275 -27.82 -17.11 8.48
CA ASP A 275 -28.92 -18.03 8.18
C ASP A 275 -29.19 -18.88 9.42
N GLY A 276 -30.42 -18.80 9.95
CA GLY A 276 -30.77 -19.15 11.33
C GLY A 276 -30.25 -20.50 11.85
N VAL A 277 -30.31 -20.70 13.17
CA VAL A 277 -29.83 -21.94 13.79
C VAL A 277 -30.75 -23.10 13.41
N ASP A 278 -30.15 -24.22 13.01
CA ASP A 278 -30.84 -25.48 12.76
C ASP A 278 -31.25 -26.09 14.11
N SER A 279 -32.31 -25.54 14.72
CA SER A 279 -32.80 -26.06 16.00
C SER A 279 -33.76 -27.22 15.73
N ASP A 280 -33.33 -28.44 16.03
CA ASP A 280 -34.05 -29.72 15.89
C ASP A 280 -35.44 -29.80 16.57
N ILE A 281 -35.97 -28.72 17.14
CA ILE A 281 -37.17 -28.67 17.98
C ILE A 281 -38.05 -27.42 17.78
N SER A 282 -37.78 -26.57 16.78
CA SER A 282 -38.58 -25.37 16.51
C SER A 282 -39.43 -25.52 15.25
N SER A 283 -40.62 -24.93 15.24
CA SER A 283 -41.44 -24.72 14.03
C SER A 283 -40.85 -23.68 13.07
N THR A 284 -39.59 -23.30 13.26
CA THR A 284 -38.83 -22.35 12.45
C THR A 284 -37.69 -23.04 11.73
N LEU A 285 -37.55 -22.80 10.44
CA LEU A 285 -36.45 -23.33 9.62
C LEU A 285 -35.50 -22.20 9.17
N PRO A 286 -34.21 -22.47 8.91
CA PRO A 286 -33.31 -21.48 8.32
C PRO A 286 -33.80 -21.06 6.92
N LEU A 287 -33.87 -19.76 6.65
CA LEU A 287 -34.43 -19.23 5.41
C LEU A 287 -33.60 -19.60 4.18
N LEU A 288 -32.31 -19.28 4.17
CA LEU A 288 -31.50 -19.36 2.95
C LEU A 288 -31.27 -20.81 2.51
N ARG A 289 -30.93 -21.70 3.45
CA ARG A 289 -30.77 -23.15 3.18
C ARG A 289 -32.02 -23.84 2.64
N ASN A 290 -33.21 -23.26 2.81
CA ASN A 290 -34.46 -23.81 2.31
C ASN A 290 -34.87 -23.22 0.95
N LEU A 291 -34.12 -22.26 0.39
CA LEU A 291 -34.30 -21.84 -0.99
C LEU A 291 -33.76 -22.94 -1.92
N THR A 292 -34.52 -23.30 -2.96
CA THR A 292 -34.15 -24.43 -3.84
C THR A 292 -32.80 -24.25 -4.52
N ASP A 293 -32.44 -23.01 -4.85
CA ASP A 293 -31.24 -22.71 -5.62
C ASP A 293 -30.10 -22.13 -4.76
N PHE A 294 -30.21 -22.18 -3.42
CA PHE A 294 -29.16 -21.63 -2.56
C PHE A 294 -27.83 -22.37 -2.72
N VAL A 295 -26.78 -21.61 -3.06
CA VAL A 295 -25.40 -22.10 -3.20
C VAL A 295 -24.58 -21.72 -1.98
N GLY A 296 -24.72 -20.48 -1.50
CA GLY A 296 -23.94 -19.99 -0.37
C GLY A 296 -23.99 -18.47 -0.20
N LEU A 297 -23.43 -17.99 0.91
CA LEU A 297 -23.13 -16.58 1.11
C LEU A 297 -21.79 -16.26 0.43
N GLN A 298 -21.72 -15.17 -0.32
CA GLN A 298 -20.44 -14.61 -0.75
C GLN A 298 -19.78 -13.87 0.42
N ASP A 299 -18.51 -13.51 0.31
CA ASP A 299 -17.89 -12.69 1.37
C ASP A 299 -18.57 -11.31 1.44
N PRO A 300 -18.88 -10.78 2.64
CA PRO A 300 -19.44 -9.45 2.77
C PRO A 300 -18.48 -8.43 2.17
N ILE A 301 -18.99 -7.59 1.27
CA ILE A 301 -18.28 -6.40 0.82
C ILE A 301 -18.54 -5.34 1.88
N LEU A 302 -17.58 -5.17 2.79
CA LEU A 302 -17.59 -4.03 3.70
C LEU A 302 -17.61 -2.75 2.87
N GLY A 303 -18.36 -1.73 3.32
CA GLY A 303 -18.42 -0.41 2.70
C GLY A 303 -17.11 0.39 2.83
N ILE A 304 -15.98 -0.29 2.70
CA ILE A 304 -14.64 0.24 2.83
C ILE A 304 -14.06 0.43 1.43
N PHE A 305 -13.33 1.52 1.30
CA PHE A 305 -12.48 1.90 0.19
C PHE A 305 -11.76 0.71 -0.46
N ASN A 306 -12.29 0.18 -1.57
CA ASN A 306 -11.52 -0.69 -2.43
C ASN A 306 -10.58 0.19 -3.28
N PHE A 307 -9.39 0.47 -2.74
CA PHE A 307 -8.36 1.29 -3.41
C PHE A 307 -8.07 0.80 -4.84
N ARG A 308 -8.16 -0.51 -5.06
CA ARG A 308 -7.99 -1.13 -6.38
C ARG A 308 -9.08 -0.71 -7.36
N ASP A 309 -10.33 -0.69 -6.93
CA ASP A 309 -11.48 -0.24 -7.75
C ASP A 309 -11.41 1.27 -8.03
N ALA A 310 -10.99 2.06 -7.04
CA ALA A 310 -10.77 3.50 -7.20
C ALA A 310 -9.63 3.80 -8.20
N LEU A 311 -8.55 3.03 -8.16
CA LEU A 311 -7.44 3.12 -9.11
C LEU A 311 -7.85 2.69 -10.53
N GLN A 312 -8.67 1.64 -10.67
CA GLN A 312 -9.11 1.14 -11.98
C GLN A 312 -10.15 2.05 -12.65
N LYS A 313 -11.06 2.68 -11.88
CA LYS A 313 -12.14 3.52 -12.42
C LYS A 313 -11.71 4.97 -12.65
N ASN A 314 -10.69 5.46 -11.95
CA ASN A 314 -10.18 6.81 -12.15
C ASN A 314 -9.15 6.84 -13.29
N THR A 315 -9.64 6.81 -14.54
CA THR A 315 -8.80 6.93 -15.74
C THR A 315 -8.01 8.23 -15.78
N THR A 316 -8.42 9.27 -15.05
CA THR A 316 -7.71 10.55 -14.95
C THR A 316 -6.60 10.53 -13.91
N PHE A 317 -6.72 9.72 -12.86
CA PHE A 317 -5.63 9.45 -11.91
C PHE A 317 -4.63 8.45 -12.49
N ALA A 318 -5.11 7.40 -13.15
CA ALA A 318 -4.26 6.47 -13.90
C ALA A 318 -3.58 7.18 -15.09
N ARG A 319 -4.29 8.05 -15.83
CA ARG A 319 -3.65 8.94 -16.80
C ARG A 319 -2.81 10.00 -16.11
N GLY A 320 -3.16 10.53 -14.94
CA GLY A 320 -2.31 11.47 -14.21
C GLY A 320 -0.96 10.85 -13.86
N LEU A 321 -0.93 9.58 -13.44
CA LEU A 321 0.29 8.79 -13.22
C LEU A 321 1.01 8.39 -14.51
N LEU A 322 0.30 8.26 -15.64
CA LEU A 322 0.87 7.90 -16.96
C LEU A 322 1.19 9.11 -17.87
N ASP A 323 0.65 10.29 -17.57
CA ASP A 323 0.66 11.55 -18.35
C ASP A 323 1.33 12.68 -17.55
N THR A 324 1.57 12.49 -16.24
CA THR A 324 2.90 12.85 -15.73
C THR A 324 3.87 11.90 -16.41
N SER A 325 4.30 12.27 -17.61
CA SER A 325 5.64 11.92 -18.05
C SER A 325 6.55 12.12 -16.85
N PHE A 326 7.05 11.01 -16.29
CA PHE A 326 8.31 11.00 -15.58
C PHE A 326 9.32 11.53 -16.60
N SER A 327 9.41 12.85 -16.71
CA SER A 327 10.42 13.51 -17.49
C SER A 327 11.68 13.35 -16.65
N VAL A 328 12.44 12.30 -16.95
CA VAL A 328 13.86 12.27 -16.62
C VAL A 328 14.46 13.43 -17.42
N VAL A 329 14.46 14.61 -16.80
CA VAL A 329 15.13 15.80 -17.33
C VAL A 329 16.61 15.58 -17.09
N TYR A 330 17.31 15.05 -18.09
CA TYR A 330 18.72 15.43 -18.26
C TYR A 330 18.73 16.85 -18.84
N GLY A 331 18.96 17.84 -17.98
CA GLY A 331 19.31 19.19 -18.40
C GLY A 331 20.61 19.59 -17.72
N GLY A 332 21.69 19.98 -18.41
CA GLY A 332 21.88 20.18 -19.83
C GLY A 332 23.11 21.07 -20.06
N VAL A 333 23.52 21.23 -21.32
CA VAL A 333 23.91 22.56 -21.80
C VAL A 333 23.19 22.80 -23.12
N GLU A 334 22.46 23.90 -23.16
CA GLU A 334 21.85 24.46 -24.35
C GLU A 334 22.89 24.73 -25.44
N ARG A 335 22.59 24.30 -26.67
CA ARG A 335 22.59 25.14 -27.88
C ARG A 335 22.34 24.24 -29.09
N PHE A 336 21.17 24.35 -29.71
CA PHE A 336 21.07 24.53 -31.17
C PHE A 336 19.68 25.09 -31.50
N ALA A 337 19.66 26.37 -31.88
CA ALA A 337 18.56 26.92 -32.65
C ALA A 337 18.47 26.16 -33.99
N GLY A 338 17.31 25.57 -34.33
CA GLY A 338 17.07 25.19 -35.73
C GLY A 338 16.15 24.02 -36.09
N LEU A 339 15.46 23.33 -35.18
CA LEU A 339 14.57 22.23 -35.60
C LEU A 339 13.11 22.48 -35.22
N LYS A 340 12.26 22.54 -36.26
CA LYS A 340 10.80 22.64 -36.15
C LYS A 340 10.26 21.38 -35.46
N PRO A 341 9.23 21.48 -34.60
CA PRO A 341 8.64 20.32 -33.95
C PRO A 341 8.04 19.38 -35.00
N ALA A 342 8.52 18.13 -35.00
CA ALA A 342 7.89 17.05 -35.73
C ALA A 342 6.54 16.74 -35.07
N LYS A 343 5.47 16.79 -35.86
CA LYS A 343 4.15 16.28 -35.50
C LYS A 343 4.28 14.80 -35.16
N ILE A 344 4.05 14.43 -33.90
CA ILE A 344 3.74 13.04 -33.55
C ILE A 344 2.32 12.78 -34.05
N PHE A 345 2.21 11.81 -34.96
CA PHE A 345 0.95 11.38 -35.55
C PHE A 345 0.05 10.78 -34.47
N ALA A 346 -1.21 11.21 -34.44
CA ALA A 346 -2.30 10.54 -33.77
C ALA A 346 -2.55 9.18 -34.43
N GLY A 347 -1.87 8.13 -33.94
CA GLY A 347 -2.17 6.74 -34.25
C GLY A 347 -2.92 6.11 -33.09
N SER A 348 -4.12 5.60 -33.35
CA SER A 348 -4.98 4.91 -32.38
C SER A 348 -4.28 3.73 -31.71
N ILE A 349 -4.25 3.71 -30.38
CA ILE A 349 -3.85 2.54 -29.58
C ILE A 349 -4.95 1.46 -29.73
N PRO A 350 -4.65 0.18 -30.00
CA PRO A 350 -5.67 -0.85 -30.18
C PRO A 350 -6.39 -1.21 -28.88
N ASN A 351 -7.71 -1.34 -28.93
CA ASN A 351 -8.62 -1.57 -27.79
C ASN A 351 -8.68 -3.04 -27.31
N THR A 352 -7.66 -3.86 -27.53
CA THR A 352 -7.71 -5.29 -27.19
C THR A 352 -6.46 -5.75 -26.45
N LEU A 353 -6.62 -5.88 -25.13
CA LEU A 353 -5.70 -6.59 -24.24
C LEU A 353 -6.13 -8.07 -24.24
N THR A 354 -5.30 -8.96 -24.77
CA THR A 354 -5.55 -10.42 -24.70
C THR A 354 -4.79 -11.00 -23.52
N TYR A 355 -5.53 -11.65 -22.62
CA TYR A 355 -5.06 -12.21 -21.35
C TYR A 355 -4.32 -13.54 -21.58
N PHE A 356 -3.12 -13.70 -21.00
CA PHE A 356 -2.49 -15.01 -20.83
C PHE A 356 -2.31 -15.28 -19.33
N ASP A 357 -2.82 -16.42 -18.91
CA ASP A 357 -2.83 -16.91 -17.54
C ASP A 357 -1.41 -17.29 -17.08
N GLY A 358 -0.97 -16.70 -15.96
CA GLY A 358 0.17 -17.17 -15.18
C GLY A 358 1.59 -16.85 -15.67
N ALA A 359 2.00 -15.57 -15.72
CA ALA A 359 3.40 -15.16 -15.55
C ALA A 359 3.54 -13.66 -15.23
N VAL A 360 4.53 -13.33 -14.41
CA VAL A 360 4.99 -11.97 -14.08
C VAL A 360 5.08 -11.08 -15.33
N PHE A 361 4.52 -9.87 -15.24
CA PHE A 361 4.70 -8.83 -16.25
C PHE A 361 6.20 -8.48 -16.38
N ARG A 362 6.82 -8.87 -17.49
CA ARG A 362 8.10 -8.30 -17.95
C ARG A 362 7.81 -7.49 -19.21
N LEU A 363 7.93 -6.17 -19.10
CA LEU A 363 8.01 -5.27 -20.26
C LEU A 363 9.36 -5.50 -20.93
N LEU A 364 9.36 -6.24 -22.05
CA LEU A 364 10.50 -6.33 -22.95
C LEU A 364 10.30 -5.32 -24.07
N PHE A 365 11.17 -4.31 -24.14
CA PHE A 365 11.29 -3.46 -25.31
C PHE A 365 12.19 -4.19 -26.32
N ASP A 366 11.61 -4.53 -27.47
CA ASP A 366 12.30 -5.07 -28.63
C ASP A 366 13.03 -3.93 -29.35
N ASP A 367 14.36 -3.92 -29.26
CA ASP A 367 15.22 -3.04 -30.06
C ASP A 367 15.69 -3.79 -31.32
N SER A 368 14.75 -4.11 -32.21
CA SER A 368 15.09 -4.57 -33.54
C SER A 368 14.34 -3.77 -34.61
N ALA A 369 14.90 -2.61 -34.99
CA ALA A 369 15.09 -2.24 -36.40
C ALA A 369 15.72 -0.84 -36.59
N ALA A 370 16.92 -0.88 -37.20
CA ALA A 370 17.55 0.05 -38.15
C ALA A 370 18.01 1.44 -37.69
#